data_AF-A0A6J2AZK1-F1
#
_entry.id   AF-A0A6J2AZK1-F1
#
_cell.length_a   1.000
_cell.length_b   1.000
_cell.length_c   1.000
_cell.angle_alpha   90.00
_cell.angle_beta   90.00
_cell.angle_gamma   90.00
#
_symmetry.space_group_name_H-M   'P 1'
#
loop_
_entity.id
_entity.type
_entity.pdbx_description
1 polymer ?
#
loop_
_entity_poly.entity_id
_entity_poly.type
_entity_poly.pdbx_seq_one_letter_code
_entity_poly.pdbx_strand_id
1 'polypeptide(L)'
;MWMLVPVAFAGKLLSAFRKPLRSLWSSLVPWVLWLRAALWLPGSQSARPPQPGRGEPQESRGDGGQGPDQPTTPTSVNYHFTRRCNYKCGFCFHTAKTSFVLPLDEAKRGLRLLQEAGEYLDILAISCDSFDEQVNVLIGRGQGKKNHVENLQKLRTWCRDYRVAFKINSVINRFNVDEDMREQIKALNPVRWKVFQCLLIEGENSGEDALREAQQFIISDEEFEGFLDRHKEVSCLVPESNQKMKDSYLILDEYMRFLNCRNGRKDPSKSILDVGVEEAIKFSGFDEKMFLKRGGKYVWSKADLKLDW
;
A
#
# COMPACT_ATOMS: atom_id res chain seq x y z
N MET A 1 36.18 43.51 19.38
CA MET A 1 37.22 42.46 19.18
C MET A 1 37.28 41.65 20.47
N TRP A 2 37.49 40.32 20.45
CA TRP A 2 37.34 39.36 21.58
C TRP A 2 35.99 38.60 21.65
N MET A 3 35.70 37.77 20.64
CA MET A 3 34.79 36.61 20.76
C MET A 3 35.13 35.51 19.72
N LEU A 4 36.43 35.27 19.46
CA LEU A 4 36.88 34.25 18.49
C LEU A 4 37.97 33.31 19.03
N VAL A 5 38.05 33.15 20.36
CA VAL A 5 39.05 32.26 21.00
C VAL A 5 38.46 30.93 21.51
N PRO A 6 37.17 30.78 21.93
CA PRO A 6 36.70 29.50 22.48
C PRO A 6 36.44 28.38 21.46
N VAL A 7 36.14 28.72 20.19
CA VAL A 7 35.71 27.73 19.18
C VAL A 7 36.90 26.95 18.60
N ALA A 8 38.07 27.58 18.49
CA ALA A 8 39.27 26.93 17.96
C ALA A 8 39.87 25.86 18.90
N PHE A 9 39.60 25.95 20.21
CA PHE A 9 40.09 24.99 21.19
C PHE A 9 39.25 23.69 21.24
N ALA A 10 37.92 23.81 21.08
CA ALA A 10 37.01 22.67 21.04
C ALA A 10 37.22 21.78 19.81
N GLY A 11 37.50 22.38 18.64
CA GLY A 11 37.79 21.63 17.41
C GLY A 11 39.07 20.79 17.48
N LYS A 12 40.12 21.29 18.16
CA LYS A 12 41.37 20.54 18.36
C LYS A 12 41.19 19.34 19.28
N LEU A 13 40.44 19.50 20.39
CA LEU A 13 40.10 18.40 21.31
C LEU A 13 39.30 17.27 20.62
N LEU A 14 38.29 17.60 19.82
CA LEU A 14 37.50 16.59 19.08
C LEU A 14 38.33 15.83 18.04
N SER A 15 39.32 16.48 17.41
CA SER A 15 40.22 15.81 16.46
C SER A 15 41.22 14.86 17.15
N ALA A 16 41.63 15.16 18.38
CA ALA A 16 42.56 14.34 19.16
C ALA A 16 41.93 12.99 19.58
N PHE A 17 40.62 12.95 19.82
CA PHE A 17 39.91 11.72 20.16
C PHE A 17 39.41 10.91 18.95
N ARG A 18 39.37 11.50 17.75
CA ARG A 18 38.86 10.82 16.55
C ARG A 18 39.79 9.73 16.00
N LYS A 19 41.11 9.90 16.18
CA LYS A 19 42.12 8.91 15.74
C LYS A 19 42.17 7.66 16.64
N PRO A 20 42.18 7.77 17.98
CA PRO A 20 42.10 6.61 18.88
C PRO A 20 40.83 5.77 18.69
N LEU A 21 39.66 6.41 18.52
CA LEU A 21 38.38 5.71 18.34
C LEU A 21 38.29 4.93 17.02
N ARG A 22 38.88 5.44 15.92
CA ARG A 22 38.98 4.70 14.65
C ARG A 22 39.89 3.49 14.77
N SER A 23 41.00 3.61 15.50
CA SER A 23 41.95 2.52 15.74
C SER A 23 41.33 1.38 16.56
N LEU A 24 40.54 1.71 17.59
CA LEU A 24 39.78 0.76 18.41
C LEU A 24 38.70 0.03 17.60
N TRP A 25 38.02 0.73 16.70
CA TRP A 25 37.05 0.10 15.79
C TRP A 25 37.72 -0.84 14.79
N SER A 26 38.86 -0.46 14.20
CA SER A 26 39.59 -1.33 13.28
C SER A 26 40.16 -2.60 13.93
N SER A 27 40.43 -2.59 15.25
CA SER A 27 40.88 -3.78 15.98
C SER A 27 39.74 -4.70 16.42
N LEU A 28 38.51 -4.19 16.56
CA LEU A 28 37.35 -4.97 17.02
C LEU A 28 36.60 -5.68 15.88
N VAL A 29 36.61 -5.12 14.66
CA VAL A 29 35.93 -5.71 13.50
C VAL A 29 36.41 -7.15 13.16
N PRO A 30 37.72 -7.45 13.16
CA PRO A 30 38.19 -8.82 12.88
C PRO A 30 37.72 -9.83 13.93
N TRP A 31 37.64 -9.42 15.21
CA TRP A 31 37.18 -10.28 16.31
C TRP A 31 35.69 -10.62 16.20
N VAL A 32 34.85 -9.65 15.81
CA VAL A 32 33.41 -9.87 15.60
C VAL A 32 33.15 -10.78 14.38
N LEU A 33 33.93 -10.63 13.32
CA LEU A 33 33.83 -11.50 12.14
C LEU A 33 34.32 -12.93 12.44
N TRP A 34 35.37 -13.07 13.26
CA TRP A 34 35.86 -14.38 13.69
C TRP A 34 34.87 -15.11 14.61
N LEU A 35 34.24 -14.40 15.55
CA LEU A 35 33.17 -14.93 16.41
C LEU A 35 31.94 -15.40 15.61
N ARG A 36 31.58 -14.70 14.52
CA ARG A 36 30.49 -15.14 13.62
C ARG A 36 30.87 -16.37 12.79
N ALA A 37 32.13 -16.53 12.40
CA ALA A 37 32.60 -17.71 11.67
C ALA A 37 32.75 -18.94 12.58
N ALA A 38 33.19 -18.76 13.83
CA ALA A 38 33.40 -19.85 14.79
C ALA A 38 32.09 -20.45 15.33
N LEU A 39 30.97 -19.74 15.24
CA LEU A 39 29.63 -20.20 15.69
C LEU A 39 28.79 -20.83 14.57
N TRP A 40 29.36 -21.00 13.36
CA TRP A 40 28.67 -21.67 12.26
C TRP A 40 28.85 -23.20 12.39
N LEU A 41 27.90 -23.84 13.06
CA LEU A 41 27.76 -25.30 13.07
C LEU A 41 27.17 -25.76 11.72
N PRO A 42 27.85 -26.60 10.92
CA PRO A 42 27.25 -27.23 9.76
C PRO A 42 26.34 -28.37 10.22
N GLY A 43 25.03 -28.20 10.08
CA GLY A 43 24.05 -29.27 10.26
C GLY A 43 24.29 -30.41 9.26
N SER A 44 24.35 -31.62 9.78
CA SER A 44 24.70 -32.88 9.12
C SER A 44 23.87 -33.19 7.87
N GLN A 45 24.56 -33.49 6.76
CA GLN A 45 24.00 -34.21 5.62
C GLN A 45 23.87 -35.70 5.97
N SER A 46 22.69 -36.28 5.72
CA SER A 46 22.49 -37.73 5.61
C SER A 46 21.85 -38.00 4.26
N ALA A 47 22.67 -38.45 3.30
CA ALA A 47 22.24 -38.94 2.00
C ALA A 47 21.89 -40.43 2.07
N ARG A 48 20.73 -40.83 1.53
CA ARG A 48 20.46 -42.17 0.97
C ARG A 48 19.57 -42.04 -0.29
N PRO A 49 19.72 -42.93 -1.28
CA PRO A 49 19.34 -42.69 -2.68
C PRO A 49 17.87 -43.01 -3.00
N PRO A 50 17.33 -42.57 -4.17
CA PRO A 50 15.92 -42.71 -4.50
C PRO A 50 15.57 -44.07 -5.12
N GLN A 51 14.38 -44.58 -4.81
CA GLN A 51 13.68 -45.62 -5.58
C GLN A 51 12.29 -45.11 -6.00
N PRO A 52 11.77 -45.46 -7.20
CA PRO A 52 10.50 -44.96 -7.72
C PRO A 52 9.34 -45.91 -7.38
N GLY A 53 8.26 -45.39 -6.80
CA GLY A 53 7.02 -46.12 -6.56
C GLY A 53 5.80 -45.19 -6.61
N ARG A 54 4.91 -45.45 -7.57
CA ARG A 54 3.60 -44.80 -7.72
C ARG A 54 2.68 -45.16 -6.54
N GLY A 55 1.95 -44.19 -6.01
CA GLY A 55 0.88 -44.36 -5.04
C GLY A 55 0.07 -43.08 -4.90
N GLU A 56 -1.26 -43.22 -4.99
CA GLU A 56 -2.29 -42.19 -5.11
C GLU A 56 -2.41 -41.27 -3.88
N PRO A 57 -3.00 -40.05 -3.97
CA PRO A 57 -3.22 -39.22 -2.80
C PRO A 57 -4.50 -39.64 -2.06
N GLN A 58 -4.32 -40.15 -0.84
CA GLN A 58 -5.37 -40.41 0.14
C GLN A 58 -5.78 -39.09 0.83
N GLU A 59 -7.09 -38.82 0.85
CA GLU A 59 -7.70 -37.69 1.56
C GLU A 59 -7.39 -37.73 3.07
N SER A 60 -6.72 -36.68 3.57
CA SER A 60 -6.66 -36.41 5.00
C SER A 60 -7.70 -35.34 5.37
N ARG A 61 -8.81 -35.79 5.96
CA ARG A 61 -9.67 -34.94 6.79
C ARG A 61 -8.85 -34.48 8.00
N GLY A 62 -8.49 -33.20 8.02
CA GLY A 62 -7.89 -32.51 9.16
C GLY A 62 -8.86 -31.47 9.70
N ASP A 63 -9.59 -31.86 10.74
CA ASP A 63 -10.15 -30.93 11.72
C ASP A 63 -8.99 -30.09 12.30
N GLY A 64 -9.08 -28.77 12.13
CA GLY A 64 -8.04 -27.82 12.45
C GLY A 64 -8.61 -26.68 13.27
N GLY A 65 -8.77 -26.94 14.57
CA GLY A 65 -9.06 -25.94 15.58
C GLY A 65 -8.15 -24.72 15.45
N GLN A 66 -8.76 -23.54 15.60
CA GLN A 66 -8.10 -22.24 15.56
C GLN A 66 -6.99 -22.18 16.62
N GLY A 67 -5.73 -22.08 16.17
CA GLY A 67 -4.61 -21.66 17.02
C GLY A 67 -4.72 -20.18 17.43
N PRO A 68 -3.92 -19.73 18.41
CA PRO A 68 -4.05 -18.39 18.98
C PRO A 68 -3.82 -17.31 17.93
N ASP A 69 -4.66 -16.28 17.95
CA ASP A 69 -4.59 -15.06 17.13
C ASP A 69 -3.15 -14.54 17.08
N GLN A 70 -2.46 -14.76 15.96
CA GLN A 70 -1.21 -14.03 15.72
C GLN A 70 -1.56 -12.55 15.54
N PRO A 71 -0.86 -11.63 16.21
CA PRO A 71 -1.16 -10.22 16.10
C PRO A 71 -0.99 -9.74 14.66
N THR A 72 -2.06 -9.16 14.10
CA THR A 72 -2.06 -8.59 12.75
C THR A 72 -0.97 -7.55 12.61
N THR A 73 0.01 -7.81 11.75
CA THR A 73 1.06 -6.83 11.44
C THR A 73 0.58 -5.93 10.30
N PRO A 74 0.51 -4.60 10.48
CA PRO A 74 0.06 -3.66 9.45
C PRO A 74 1.11 -3.45 8.35
N THR A 75 1.32 -4.47 7.53
CA THR A 75 2.35 -4.45 6.48
C THR A 75 2.04 -3.49 5.33
N SER A 76 0.77 -3.14 5.10
CA SER A 76 0.35 -2.16 4.10
C SER A 76 -0.93 -1.46 4.53
N VAL A 77 -0.84 -0.15 4.81
CA VAL A 77 -1.97 0.66 5.30
C VAL A 77 -2.31 1.76 4.30
N ASN A 78 -3.60 1.95 4.03
CA ASN A 78 -4.11 3.04 3.20
C ASN A 78 -4.57 4.16 4.12
N TYR A 79 -3.78 5.23 4.23
CA TYR A 79 -4.11 6.37 5.09
C TYR A 79 -4.82 7.47 4.32
N HIS A 80 -6.11 7.65 4.60
CA HIS A 80 -6.93 8.74 4.09
C HIS A 80 -6.90 9.92 5.06
N PHE A 81 -5.80 10.67 5.05
CA PHE A 81 -5.57 11.81 5.96
C PHE A 81 -6.58 12.96 5.82
N THR A 82 -7.33 13.01 4.73
CA THR A 82 -8.43 13.96 4.53
C THR A 82 -9.53 13.33 3.70
N ARG A 83 -10.77 13.69 4.02
CA ARG A 83 -11.95 13.41 3.18
C ARG A 83 -12.25 14.53 2.18
N ARG A 84 -11.52 15.65 2.26
CA ARG A 84 -11.67 16.75 1.29
C ARG A 84 -11.14 16.28 -0.05
N CYS A 85 -11.99 16.36 -1.07
CA CYS A 85 -11.63 16.05 -2.44
C CYS A 85 -12.04 17.22 -3.33
N ASN A 86 -11.16 17.60 -4.25
CA ASN A 86 -11.44 18.59 -5.29
C ASN A 86 -12.01 17.97 -6.58
N TYR A 87 -12.20 16.65 -6.59
CA TYR A 87 -12.98 15.92 -7.59
C TYR A 87 -14.39 15.63 -7.07
N LYS A 88 -15.29 15.23 -7.96
CA LYS A 88 -16.70 14.96 -7.66
C LYS A 88 -17.13 13.58 -8.19
N CYS A 89 -16.26 12.58 -8.08
CA CYS A 89 -16.53 11.27 -8.66
C CYS A 89 -17.88 10.71 -8.19
N GLY A 90 -18.72 10.27 -9.13
CA GLY A 90 -20.07 9.78 -8.83
C GLY A 90 -20.08 8.48 -8.04
N PHE A 91 -19.09 7.61 -8.25
CA PHE A 91 -18.91 6.36 -7.51
C PHE A 91 -18.07 6.49 -6.23
N CYS A 92 -17.68 7.70 -5.81
CA CYS A 92 -16.74 7.89 -4.71
C CYS A 92 -17.22 7.21 -3.42
N PHE A 93 -16.51 6.17 -2.97
CA PHE A 93 -16.85 5.40 -1.77
C PHE A 93 -16.19 5.90 -0.48
N HIS A 94 -15.55 7.07 -0.52
CA HIS A 94 -14.88 7.71 0.62
C HIS A 94 -15.12 9.22 0.54
N THR A 95 -16.36 9.58 0.83
CA THR A 95 -16.93 10.90 0.57
C THR A 95 -16.52 11.93 1.62
N ALA A 96 -16.68 13.21 1.26
CA ALA A 96 -16.33 14.38 2.06
C ALA A 96 -17.27 14.62 3.26
N LYS A 97 -17.50 13.58 4.08
CA LYS A 97 -18.35 13.62 5.28
C LYS A 97 -17.81 14.52 6.37
N THR A 98 -16.49 14.72 6.40
CA THR A 98 -15.82 15.58 7.36
C THR A 98 -14.86 16.50 6.61
N SER A 99 -14.58 17.64 7.22
CA SER A 99 -13.57 18.57 6.75
C SER A 99 -12.29 18.51 7.58
N PHE A 100 -12.22 17.55 8.52
CA PHE A 100 -11.12 17.36 9.45
C PHE A 100 -9.85 16.93 8.72
N VAL A 101 -8.74 17.47 9.20
CA VAL A 101 -7.38 17.08 8.82
C VAL A 101 -6.57 17.11 10.09
N LEU A 102 -5.89 16.01 10.38
CA LEU A 102 -5.05 15.89 11.56
C LEU A 102 -3.92 16.95 11.50
N PRO A 103 -3.59 17.64 12.61
CA PRO A 103 -2.42 18.51 12.67
C PRO A 103 -1.16 17.77 12.24
N LEU A 104 -0.24 18.47 11.55
CA LEU A 104 0.92 17.85 10.91
C LEU A 104 1.80 17.06 11.89
N ASP A 105 1.97 17.54 13.12
CA ASP A 105 2.82 16.87 14.11
C ASP A 105 2.19 15.57 14.64
N GLU A 106 0.86 15.54 14.81
CA GLU A 106 0.12 14.32 15.13
C GLU A 106 0.12 13.34 13.94
N ALA A 107 0.01 13.85 12.70
CA ALA A 107 0.12 13.00 11.52
C ALA A 107 1.50 12.34 11.42
N LYS A 108 2.58 13.09 11.69
CA LYS A 108 3.93 12.52 11.78
C LYS A 108 4.04 11.51 12.92
N ARG A 109 3.40 11.75 14.07
CA ARG A 109 3.40 10.81 15.20
C ARG A 109 2.72 9.49 14.83
N GLY A 110 1.53 9.53 14.23
CA GLY A 110 0.86 8.30 13.81
C GLY A 110 1.58 7.57 12.69
N LEU A 111 2.20 8.29 11.73
CA LEU A 111 3.06 7.66 10.72
C LEU A 111 4.26 6.94 11.35
N ARG A 112 4.85 7.48 12.43
CA ARG A 112 5.91 6.79 13.20
C ARG A 112 5.38 5.53 13.89
N LEU A 113 4.22 5.59 14.54
CA LEU A 113 3.61 4.40 15.16
C LEU A 113 3.34 3.29 14.13
N LEU A 114 2.92 3.65 12.92
CA LEU A 114 2.72 2.69 11.83
C LEU A 114 4.05 2.14 11.30
N GLN A 115 5.10 2.96 11.24
CA GLN A 115 6.44 2.52 10.85
C GLN A 115 7.09 1.60 11.91
N GLU A 116 6.84 1.85 13.19
CA GLU A 116 7.29 0.97 14.28
C GLU A 116 6.52 -0.36 14.25
N ALA A 117 5.27 -0.34 13.82
CA ALA A 117 4.42 -1.53 13.68
C ALA A 117 4.57 -2.26 12.32
N GLY A 118 5.19 -1.65 11.31
CA GLY A 118 5.24 -2.18 9.95
C GLY A 118 6.31 -1.53 9.06
N GLU A 119 6.73 -2.23 8.01
CA GLU A 119 7.91 -1.84 7.21
C GLU A 119 7.55 -0.99 5.97
N TYR A 120 7.98 0.28 6.00
CA TYR A 120 8.14 1.27 4.91
C TYR A 120 6.88 1.77 4.13
N LEU A 121 6.96 3.03 3.69
CA LEU A 121 6.00 3.72 2.83
C LEU A 121 6.73 4.18 1.55
N ASP A 122 6.61 3.43 0.45
CA ASP A 122 7.46 3.59 -0.74
C ASP A 122 6.73 3.99 -2.05
N ILE A 123 5.40 3.89 -2.09
CA ILE A 123 4.63 3.88 -3.36
C ILE A 123 3.69 5.08 -3.45
N LEU A 124 3.79 5.83 -4.55
CA LEU A 124 2.79 6.84 -4.92
C LEU A 124 1.76 6.22 -5.88
N ALA A 125 0.53 6.05 -5.39
CA ALA A 125 -0.59 5.59 -6.20
C ALA A 125 -1.43 6.77 -6.69
N ILE A 126 -1.61 6.89 -8.00
CA ILE A 126 -2.49 7.89 -8.61
C ILE A 126 -3.72 7.20 -9.17
N SER A 127 -4.91 7.74 -8.88
CA SER A 127 -6.13 7.24 -9.49
C SER A 127 -6.33 7.83 -10.88
N CYS A 128 -6.49 6.96 -11.88
CA CYS A 128 -6.83 7.29 -13.26
C CYS A 128 -7.81 6.24 -13.76
N ASP A 129 -9.06 6.63 -13.99
CA ASP A 129 -10.12 5.68 -14.36
C ASP A 129 -10.37 5.64 -15.87
N SER A 130 -9.95 6.67 -16.61
CA SER A 130 -10.03 6.69 -18.07
C SER A 130 -8.91 7.53 -18.67
N PHE A 131 -8.46 7.17 -19.86
CA PHE A 131 -7.58 7.98 -20.69
C PHE A 131 -8.36 8.88 -21.67
N ASP A 132 -9.69 8.77 -21.71
CA ASP A 132 -10.59 9.73 -22.34
C ASP A 132 -11.02 10.79 -21.32
N GLU A 133 -10.67 12.05 -21.59
CA GLU A 133 -11.01 13.16 -20.71
C GLU A 133 -12.53 13.40 -20.62
N GLN A 134 -13.30 13.08 -21.67
CA GLN A 134 -14.75 13.20 -21.63
C GLN A 134 -15.36 12.21 -20.64
N VAL A 135 -14.85 10.97 -20.62
CA VAL A 135 -15.23 9.97 -19.62
C VAL A 135 -14.82 10.44 -18.23
N ASN A 136 -13.61 10.99 -18.06
CA ASN A 136 -13.19 11.56 -16.77
C ASN A 136 -14.13 12.68 -16.30
N VAL A 137 -14.56 13.58 -17.18
CA VAL A 137 -15.56 14.60 -16.85
C VAL A 137 -16.88 13.96 -16.42
N LEU A 138 -17.38 13.01 -17.20
CA LEU A 138 -18.65 12.31 -16.95
C LEU A 138 -18.66 11.60 -15.60
N ILE A 139 -17.58 10.91 -15.25
CA ILE A 139 -17.50 10.19 -13.98
C ILE A 139 -17.24 11.11 -12.78
N GLY A 140 -16.96 12.40 -13.01
CA GLY A 140 -16.67 13.39 -11.96
C GLY A 140 -15.19 13.54 -11.60
N ARG A 141 -14.28 13.04 -12.45
CA ARG A 141 -12.83 13.23 -12.45
C ARG A 141 -12.34 14.41 -13.32
N GLY A 142 -13.22 15.22 -13.87
CA GLY A 142 -12.82 16.47 -14.54
C GLY A 142 -12.46 17.59 -13.53
N GLN A 143 -11.46 18.41 -13.83
CA GLN A 143 -11.12 19.63 -13.06
C GLN A 143 -11.19 20.90 -13.90
N GLY A 144 -12.33 21.11 -14.57
CA GLY A 144 -12.53 22.27 -15.43
C GLY A 144 -11.53 22.29 -16.57
N LYS A 145 -10.58 23.25 -16.58
CA LYS A 145 -9.58 23.42 -17.65
C LYS A 145 -8.37 22.49 -17.53
N LYS A 146 -8.20 21.76 -16.43
CA LYS A 146 -7.05 20.88 -16.23
C LYS A 146 -7.36 19.49 -16.77
N ASN A 147 -6.54 19.01 -17.70
CA ASN A 147 -6.62 17.66 -18.23
C ASN A 147 -6.00 16.67 -17.22
N HIS A 148 -6.74 15.63 -16.84
CA HIS A 148 -6.31 14.66 -15.84
C HIS A 148 -5.14 13.80 -16.36
N VAL A 149 -5.22 13.36 -17.62
CA VAL A 149 -4.23 12.50 -18.28
C VAL A 149 -2.88 13.21 -18.44
N GLU A 150 -2.87 14.49 -18.83
CA GLU A 150 -1.64 15.29 -18.90
C GLU A 150 -0.96 15.42 -17.53
N ASN A 151 -1.74 15.57 -16.46
CA ASN A 151 -1.19 15.63 -15.09
C ASN A 151 -0.64 14.28 -14.64
N LEU A 152 -1.27 13.17 -15.03
CA LEU A 152 -0.76 11.83 -14.76
C LEU A 152 0.62 11.61 -15.40
N GLN A 153 0.81 12.06 -16.64
CA GLN A 153 2.10 11.99 -17.34
C GLN A 153 3.18 12.85 -16.66
N LYS A 154 2.83 14.05 -16.19
CA LYS A 154 3.74 14.91 -15.40
C LYS A 154 4.14 14.24 -14.09
N LEU A 155 3.18 13.68 -13.36
CA LEU A 155 3.43 12.95 -12.10
C LEU A 155 4.32 11.72 -12.35
N ARG A 156 4.11 10.99 -13.44
CA ARG A 156 4.97 9.86 -13.81
C ARG A 156 6.43 10.29 -14.02
N THR A 157 6.61 11.45 -14.67
CA THR A 157 7.93 12.06 -14.88
C THR A 157 8.60 12.39 -13.55
N TRP A 158 7.88 13.01 -12.60
CA TRP A 158 8.43 13.28 -11.27
C TRP A 158 8.75 12.00 -10.50
N CYS A 159 7.92 10.95 -10.61
CA CYS A 159 8.26 9.66 -10.02
C CYS A 159 9.57 9.08 -10.58
N ARG A 160 9.93 9.36 -11.85
CA ARG A 160 11.30 9.10 -12.35
C ARG A 160 12.31 9.82 -11.49
N ASP A 161 12.19 11.14 -11.51
CA ASP A 161 13.29 12.04 -11.17
C ASP A 161 13.62 11.93 -9.68
N TYR A 162 12.60 11.68 -8.86
CA TYR A 162 12.72 11.47 -7.42
C TYR A 162 12.83 10.00 -6.99
N ARG A 163 12.88 9.07 -7.95
CA ARG A 163 12.94 7.62 -7.73
C ARG A 163 11.82 7.15 -6.80
N VAL A 164 10.57 7.44 -7.14
CA VAL A 164 9.39 7.00 -6.38
C VAL A 164 8.68 5.92 -7.19
N ALA A 165 8.29 4.83 -6.54
CA ALA A 165 7.53 3.77 -7.19
C ALA A 165 6.15 4.31 -7.61
N PHE A 166 5.84 4.25 -8.91
CA PHE A 166 4.61 4.78 -9.48
C PHE A 166 3.56 3.69 -9.69
N LYS A 167 2.38 3.89 -9.12
CA LYS A 167 1.26 2.96 -9.18
C LYS A 167 0.02 3.66 -9.73
N ILE A 168 -0.78 2.94 -10.51
CA ILE A 168 -2.08 3.41 -11.01
C ILE A 168 -3.19 2.62 -10.33
N ASN A 169 -4.27 3.31 -9.98
CA ASN A 169 -5.52 2.74 -9.49
C ASN A 169 -6.65 3.14 -10.46
N SER A 170 -7.44 2.18 -10.92
CA SER A 170 -8.58 2.44 -11.81
C SER A 170 -9.84 1.78 -11.27
N VAL A 171 -10.94 2.53 -11.21
CA VAL A 171 -12.28 2.01 -10.93
C VAL A 171 -13.00 1.76 -12.25
N ILE A 172 -13.22 0.50 -12.58
CA ILE A 172 -13.97 0.06 -13.75
C ILE A 172 -15.45 0.14 -13.42
N ASN A 173 -16.16 0.88 -14.24
CA ASN A 173 -17.54 1.29 -14.08
C ASN A 173 -18.23 1.36 -15.44
N ARG A 174 -19.53 1.65 -15.42
CA ARG A 174 -20.38 1.68 -16.63
C ARG A 174 -19.81 2.49 -17.80
N PHE A 175 -19.03 3.55 -17.53
CA PHE A 175 -18.57 4.48 -18.55
C PHE A 175 -17.19 4.17 -19.14
N ASN A 176 -16.42 3.24 -18.56
CA ASN A 176 -15.09 2.86 -19.04
C ASN A 176 -14.90 1.35 -19.21
N VAL A 177 -15.94 0.54 -18.98
CA VAL A 177 -15.85 -0.93 -19.06
C VAL A 177 -15.47 -1.45 -20.46
N ASP A 178 -15.77 -0.67 -21.50
CA ASP A 178 -15.41 -0.99 -22.89
C ASP A 178 -14.09 -0.36 -23.34
N GLU A 179 -13.44 0.45 -22.49
CA GLU A 179 -12.20 1.15 -22.83
C GLU A 179 -11.03 0.17 -22.97
N ASP A 180 -10.15 0.48 -23.93
CA ASP A 180 -8.86 -0.19 -24.10
C ASP A 180 -7.74 0.74 -23.64
N MET A 181 -7.08 0.36 -22.54
CA MET A 181 -6.07 1.15 -21.85
C MET A 181 -4.65 0.58 -22.02
N ARG A 182 -4.48 -0.45 -22.86
CA ARG A 182 -3.22 -1.23 -22.92
C ARG A 182 -2.02 -0.35 -23.26
N GLU A 183 -2.14 0.44 -24.31
CA GLU A 183 -1.02 1.26 -24.80
C GLU A 183 -0.63 2.35 -23.81
N GLN A 184 -1.61 2.99 -23.19
CA GLN A 184 -1.40 4.07 -22.22
C GLN A 184 -0.78 3.54 -20.93
N ILE A 185 -1.25 2.39 -20.42
CA ILE A 185 -0.67 1.77 -19.22
C ILE A 185 0.75 1.27 -19.50
N LYS A 186 1.01 0.64 -20.65
CA LYS A 186 2.36 0.23 -21.07
C LYS A 186 3.30 1.44 -21.17
N ALA A 187 2.86 2.53 -21.78
CA ALA A 187 3.65 3.75 -21.91
C ALA A 187 3.98 4.39 -20.54
N LEU A 188 3.04 4.35 -19.59
CA LEU A 188 3.27 4.85 -18.24
C LEU A 188 4.11 3.91 -17.38
N ASN A 189 4.20 2.62 -17.72
CA ASN A 189 5.00 1.60 -17.05
C ASN A 189 4.94 1.70 -15.50
N PRO A 190 3.75 1.58 -14.88
CA PRO A 190 3.63 1.58 -13.44
C PRO A 190 4.15 0.26 -12.85
N VAL A 191 4.67 0.30 -11.62
CA VAL A 191 5.07 -0.92 -10.91
C VAL A 191 3.88 -1.82 -10.59
N ARG A 192 2.67 -1.24 -10.55
CA ARG A 192 1.41 -1.92 -10.29
C ARG A 192 0.24 -1.11 -10.86
N TRP A 193 -0.68 -1.78 -11.52
CA TRP A 193 -1.96 -1.23 -11.93
C TRP A 193 -3.07 -1.99 -11.23
N LYS A 194 -3.71 -1.34 -10.24
CA LYS A 194 -4.84 -1.92 -9.52
C LYS A 194 -6.13 -1.60 -10.27
N VAL A 195 -6.86 -2.64 -10.63
CA VAL A 195 -8.10 -2.55 -11.38
C VAL A 195 -9.24 -3.00 -10.48
N PHE A 196 -10.07 -2.05 -10.08
CA PHE A 196 -11.16 -2.22 -9.12
C PHE A 196 -12.48 -2.30 -9.86
N GLN A 197 -13.32 -3.28 -9.52
CA GLN A 197 -14.73 -3.22 -9.90
C GLN A 197 -15.43 -2.12 -9.08
N CYS A 198 -16.38 -1.39 -9.67
CA CYS A 198 -17.14 -0.38 -8.94
C CYS A 198 -17.92 -1.02 -7.78
N LEU A 199 -17.70 -0.51 -6.57
CA LEU A 199 -18.23 -1.05 -5.31
C LEU A 199 -19.24 -0.09 -4.67
N LEU A 200 -20.36 -0.65 -4.21
CA LEU A 200 -21.33 0.05 -3.36
C LEU A 200 -20.92 -0.08 -1.89
N ILE A 201 -20.92 1.04 -1.18
CA ILE A 201 -20.72 1.14 0.27
C ILE A 201 -21.85 1.98 0.85
N GLU A 202 -22.61 1.38 1.76
CA GLU A 202 -23.74 2.01 2.43
C GLU A 202 -23.26 3.22 3.26
N GLY A 203 -24.01 4.31 3.14
CA GLY A 203 -23.72 5.60 3.76
C GLY A 203 -22.59 6.38 3.09
N GLU A 204 -21.83 5.82 2.14
CA GLU A 204 -20.83 6.57 1.37
C GLU A 204 -21.36 6.92 -0.01
N ASN A 205 -21.72 5.91 -0.80
CA ASN A 205 -22.18 6.06 -2.18
C ASN A 205 -23.47 5.28 -2.50
N SER A 206 -24.15 4.80 -1.47
CA SER A 206 -25.41 4.07 -1.55
C SER A 206 -26.20 4.23 -0.25
N GLY A 207 -27.53 4.27 -0.33
CA GLY A 207 -28.43 4.46 0.83
C GLY A 207 -28.76 5.92 1.10
N GLU A 208 -29.74 6.16 1.99
CA GLU A 208 -30.34 7.48 2.22
C GLU A 208 -29.35 8.53 2.77
N ASP A 209 -28.39 8.10 3.60
CA ASP A 209 -27.40 8.99 4.22
C ASP A 209 -26.13 9.21 3.37
N ALA A 210 -26.11 8.72 2.13
CA ALA A 210 -24.94 8.81 1.25
C ALA A 210 -24.84 10.17 0.53
N LEU A 211 -23.60 10.65 0.34
CA LEU A 211 -23.34 11.88 -0.42
C LEU A 211 -23.24 11.63 -1.93
N ARG A 212 -23.31 10.38 -2.36
CA ARG A 212 -23.14 9.93 -3.74
C ARG A 212 -24.10 8.78 -4.04
N GLU A 213 -24.41 8.63 -5.33
CA GLU A 213 -25.26 7.55 -5.84
C GLU A 213 -24.51 6.77 -6.91
N ALA A 214 -23.87 5.68 -6.48
CA ALA A 214 -23.00 4.87 -7.31
C ALA A 214 -23.73 3.83 -8.17
N GLN A 215 -25.05 3.64 -8.00
CA GLN A 215 -25.82 2.59 -8.67
C GLN A 215 -25.70 2.66 -10.20
N GLN A 216 -25.70 3.86 -10.77
CA GLN A 216 -25.55 4.08 -12.21
C GLN A 216 -24.15 3.72 -12.75
N PHE A 217 -23.16 3.56 -11.89
CA PHE A 217 -21.77 3.23 -12.25
C PHE A 217 -21.48 1.73 -12.18
N ILE A 218 -22.40 0.92 -11.64
CA ILE A 218 -22.19 -0.51 -11.41
C ILE A 218 -22.16 -1.29 -12.73
N ILE A 219 -21.29 -2.30 -12.73
CA ILE A 219 -21.12 -3.29 -13.79
C ILE A 219 -21.23 -4.69 -13.20
N SER A 220 -21.65 -5.65 -14.01
CA SER A 220 -21.69 -7.06 -13.61
C SER A 220 -20.30 -7.66 -13.48
N ASP A 221 -20.21 -8.85 -12.88
CA ASP A 221 -18.95 -9.60 -12.80
C ASP A 221 -18.48 -10.01 -14.20
N GLU A 222 -19.40 -10.39 -15.10
CA GLU A 222 -19.08 -10.75 -16.49
C GLU A 222 -18.52 -9.56 -17.28
N GLU A 223 -19.09 -8.37 -17.10
CA GLU A 223 -18.59 -7.14 -17.72
C GLU A 223 -17.18 -6.80 -17.21
N PHE A 224 -16.94 -6.98 -15.91
CA PHE A 224 -15.63 -6.77 -15.31
C PHE A 224 -14.60 -7.78 -15.82
N GLU A 225 -14.92 -9.07 -15.87
CA GLU A 225 -14.04 -10.11 -16.43
C GLU A 225 -13.74 -9.83 -17.92
N GLY A 226 -14.71 -9.34 -18.70
CA GLY A 226 -14.47 -8.90 -20.08
C GLY A 226 -13.43 -7.78 -20.18
N PHE A 227 -13.45 -6.81 -19.26
CA PHE A 227 -12.39 -5.80 -19.17
C PHE A 227 -11.02 -6.43 -18.82
N LEU A 228 -10.98 -7.39 -17.88
CA LEU A 228 -9.74 -8.05 -17.49
C LEU A 228 -9.13 -8.85 -18.66
N ASP A 229 -9.95 -9.61 -19.38
CA ASP A 229 -9.53 -10.39 -20.54
C ASP A 229 -8.95 -9.52 -21.65
N ARG A 230 -9.56 -8.35 -21.88
CA ARG A 230 -9.05 -7.34 -22.82
C ARG A 230 -7.64 -6.87 -22.44
N HIS A 231 -7.29 -6.83 -21.16
CA HIS A 231 -6.03 -6.30 -20.64
C HIS A 231 -5.06 -7.37 -20.12
N LYS A 232 -5.31 -8.65 -20.37
CA LYS A 232 -4.51 -9.78 -19.83
C LYS A 232 -3.02 -9.74 -20.14
N GLU A 233 -2.61 -9.03 -21.19
CA GLU A 233 -1.19 -8.86 -21.57
C GLU A 233 -0.45 -7.79 -20.74
N VAL A 234 -1.17 -6.99 -19.95
CA VAL A 234 -0.58 -5.97 -19.08
C VAL A 234 -0.10 -6.63 -17.80
N SER A 235 1.20 -6.94 -17.73
CA SER A 235 1.81 -7.71 -16.64
C SER A 235 1.68 -7.11 -15.24
N CYS A 236 1.55 -5.78 -15.14
CA CYS A 236 1.39 -5.08 -13.87
C CYS A 236 -0.07 -5.01 -13.38
N LEU A 237 -1.03 -5.53 -14.14
CA LEU A 237 -2.46 -5.54 -13.81
C LEU A 237 -2.72 -6.43 -12.59
N VAL A 238 -3.52 -5.93 -11.66
CA VAL A 238 -3.92 -6.66 -10.46
C VAL A 238 -5.42 -6.45 -10.24
N PRO A 239 -6.25 -7.48 -10.49
CA PRO A 239 -7.69 -7.35 -10.50
C PRO A 239 -8.29 -7.49 -9.09
N GLU A 240 -9.24 -6.62 -8.78
CA GLU A 240 -9.94 -6.56 -7.50
C GLU A 240 -11.44 -6.41 -7.73
N SER A 241 -12.12 -7.56 -7.86
CA SER A 241 -13.58 -7.63 -7.83
C SER A 241 -14.12 -7.22 -6.46
N ASN A 242 -15.42 -6.95 -6.40
CA ASN A 242 -16.10 -6.55 -5.17
C ASN A 242 -15.88 -7.56 -4.02
N GLN A 243 -15.86 -8.86 -4.34
CA GLN A 243 -15.60 -9.94 -3.37
C GLN A 243 -14.17 -9.90 -2.79
N LYS A 244 -13.19 -9.42 -3.57
CA LYS A 244 -11.78 -9.31 -3.15
C LYS A 244 -11.51 -8.01 -2.37
N MET A 245 -12.23 -6.94 -2.68
CA MET A 245 -11.93 -5.59 -2.18
C MET A 245 -12.46 -5.33 -0.77
N LYS A 246 -13.62 -5.90 -0.40
CA LYS A 246 -14.40 -5.46 0.76
C LYS A 246 -13.59 -5.47 2.08
N ASP A 247 -12.88 -6.54 2.39
CA ASP A 247 -12.28 -6.76 3.72
C ASP A 247 -10.76 -6.93 3.72
N SER A 248 -10.11 -6.77 2.58
CA SER A 248 -8.71 -7.14 2.38
C SER A 248 -7.74 -5.97 2.53
N TYR A 249 -8.20 -4.85 3.07
CA TYR A 249 -7.45 -3.61 3.22
C TYR A 249 -7.44 -3.12 4.66
N LEU A 250 -6.25 -2.74 5.16
CA LEU A 250 -6.15 -1.86 6.30
C LEU A 250 -6.32 -0.42 5.80
N ILE A 251 -7.39 0.22 6.24
CA ILE A 251 -7.76 1.59 5.86
C ILE A 251 -7.76 2.42 7.13
N LEU A 252 -6.95 3.47 7.18
CA LEU A 252 -7.00 4.49 8.22
C LEU A 252 -7.73 5.72 7.70
N ASP A 253 -8.66 6.22 8.50
CA ASP A 253 -9.36 7.47 8.22
C ASP A 253 -8.59 8.71 8.66
N GLU A 254 -9.19 9.88 8.50
CA GLU A 254 -8.58 11.18 8.80
C GLU A 254 -8.23 11.39 10.29
N TYR A 255 -8.82 10.59 11.19
CA TYR A 255 -8.55 10.57 12.63
C TYR A 255 -7.56 9.46 13.04
N MET A 256 -6.98 8.76 12.05
CA MET A 256 -6.14 7.59 12.23
C MET A 256 -6.84 6.45 12.99
N ARG A 257 -8.09 6.18 12.63
CA ARG A 257 -8.88 5.02 13.07
C ARG A 257 -8.94 4.00 11.94
N PHE A 258 -8.82 2.72 12.25
CA PHE A 258 -9.03 1.67 11.24
C PHE A 258 -10.52 1.59 10.87
N LEU A 259 -10.81 1.48 9.58
CA LEU A 259 -12.17 1.35 9.06
C LEU A 259 -12.49 -0.11 8.74
N ASN A 260 -13.48 -0.66 9.42
CA ASN A 260 -14.01 -2.00 9.19
C ASN A 260 -15.11 -1.97 8.13
N CYS A 261 -14.94 -2.80 7.10
CA CYS A 261 -15.80 -2.84 5.92
C CYS A 261 -16.71 -4.09 5.80
N ARG A 262 -16.64 -5.02 6.76
CA ARG A 262 -17.29 -6.35 6.68
C ARG A 262 -18.80 -6.26 6.47
N ASN A 263 -19.41 -5.28 7.13
CA ASN A 263 -20.86 -5.07 7.09
C ASN A 263 -21.31 -4.19 5.92
N GLY A 264 -20.43 -3.83 4.97
CA GLY A 264 -20.77 -2.96 3.84
C GLY A 264 -20.81 -1.46 4.18
N ARG A 265 -20.44 -1.10 5.41
CA ARG A 265 -20.23 0.26 5.89
C ARG A 265 -18.75 0.49 6.22
N LYS A 266 -18.37 1.69 6.66
CA LYS A 266 -17.02 1.99 7.16
C LYS A 266 -17.09 2.29 8.66
N ASP A 267 -17.04 1.24 9.47
CA ASP A 267 -17.17 1.34 10.93
C ASP A 267 -15.79 1.63 11.56
N PRO A 268 -15.57 2.79 12.20
CA PRO A 268 -14.24 3.17 12.69
C PRO A 268 -13.89 2.53 14.04
N SER A 269 -12.62 2.13 14.22
CA SER A 269 -12.02 1.78 15.52
C SER A 269 -11.77 3.02 16.40
N LYS A 270 -11.15 2.82 17.57
CA LYS A 270 -10.46 3.92 18.28
C LYS A 270 -9.21 4.37 17.51
N SER A 271 -8.74 5.60 17.74
CA SER A 271 -7.55 6.12 17.05
C SER A 271 -6.29 5.42 17.53
N ILE A 272 -5.35 5.13 16.61
CA ILE A 272 -4.02 4.61 16.97
C ILE A 272 -3.25 5.58 17.86
N LEU A 273 -3.60 6.88 17.83
CA LEU A 273 -2.97 7.91 18.65
C LEU A 273 -3.38 7.82 20.12
N ASP A 274 -4.53 7.20 20.40
CA ASP A 274 -5.10 7.07 21.74
C ASP A 274 -4.80 5.71 22.36
N VAL A 275 -4.94 4.63 21.57
CA VAL A 275 -4.85 3.25 22.08
C VAL A 275 -3.67 2.46 21.51
N GLY A 276 -2.88 3.05 20.61
CA GLY A 276 -1.82 2.34 19.88
C GLY A 276 -2.35 1.50 18.72
N VAL A 277 -1.42 1.05 17.86
CA VAL A 277 -1.74 0.30 16.64
C VAL A 277 -2.26 -1.11 16.96
N GLU A 278 -1.63 -1.80 17.91
CA GLU A 278 -1.98 -3.17 18.30
C GLU A 278 -3.43 -3.30 18.82
N GLU A 279 -3.90 -2.33 19.60
CA GLU A 279 -5.29 -2.36 20.09
C GLU A 279 -6.29 -1.91 19.03
N ALA A 280 -5.95 -0.88 18.24
CA ALA A 280 -6.86 -0.39 17.21
C ALA A 280 -7.07 -1.42 16.08
N ILE A 281 -6.02 -2.13 15.67
CA ILE A 281 -6.06 -3.02 14.50
C ILE A 281 -6.96 -4.24 14.70
N LYS A 282 -7.17 -4.69 15.95
CA LYS A 282 -8.10 -5.78 16.30
C LYS A 282 -9.54 -5.51 15.83
N PHE A 283 -9.91 -4.25 15.69
CA PHE A 283 -11.25 -3.82 15.26
C PHE A 283 -11.33 -3.50 13.76
N SER A 284 -10.24 -3.62 13.01
CA SER A 284 -10.18 -3.27 11.59
C SER A 284 -11.01 -4.19 10.68
N GLY A 285 -11.35 -5.40 11.14
CA GLY A 285 -12.05 -6.40 10.31
C GLY A 285 -11.20 -6.97 9.17
N PHE A 286 -9.90 -6.69 9.16
CA PHE A 286 -8.96 -7.06 8.11
C PHE A 286 -8.84 -8.58 7.91
N ASP A 287 -9.07 -9.03 6.68
CA ASP A 287 -8.84 -10.40 6.25
C ASP A 287 -7.44 -10.53 5.65
N GLU A 288 -6.47 -10.93 6.48
CA GLU A 288 -5.08 -11.13 6.06
C GLU A 288 -4.95 -12.25 5.01
N LYS A 289 -5.78 -13.31 5.09
CA LYS A 289 -5.75 -14.39 4.10
C LYS A 289 -6.17 -13.86 2.73
N MET A 290 -7.23 -13.04 2.68
CA MET A 290 -7.65 -12.40 1.44
C MET A 290 -6.62 -11.39 0.93
N PHE A 291 -6.01 -10.61 1.82
CA PHE A 291 -4.90 -9.71 1.49
C PHE A 291 -3.75 -10.46 0.81
N LEU A 292 -3.32 -11.60 1.33
CA LEU A 292 -2.29 -12.42 0.70
C LEU A 292 -2.78 -13.02 -0.63
N LYS A 293 -4.00 -13.58 -0.66
CA LYS A 293 -4.60 -14.19 -1.86
C LYS A 293 -4.70 -13.24 -3.05
N ARG A 294 -4.96 -11.94 -2.81
CA ARG A 294 -5.01 -10.91 -3.86
C ARG A 294 -3.64 -10.30 -4.21
N GLY A 295 -2.54 -10.89 -3.73
CA GLY A 295 -1.18 -10.38 -3.95
C GLY A 295 -0.93 -9.06 -3.22
N GLY A 296 -1.46 -8.91 -2.01
CA GLY A 296 -1.27 -7.75 -1.16
C GLY A 296 0.19 -7.59 -0.69
N LYS A 297 0.88 -8.72 -0.46
CA LYS A 297 2.33 -8.76 -0.22
C LYS A 297 3.08 -8.96 -1.54
N TYR A 298 3.94 -8.01 -1.88
CA TYR A 298 4.79 -8.02 -3.07
C TYR A 298 6.05 -7.20 -2.78
N VAL A 299 7.01 -7.21 -3.69
CA VAL A 299 8.21 -6.37 -3.57
C VAL A 299 7.78 -4.90 -3.64
N TRP A 300 7.71 -4.24 -2.48
CA TRP A 300 7.26 -2.85 -2.34
C TRP A 300 8.36 -1.88 -1.89
N SER A 301 9.48 -2.40 -1.38
CA SER A 301 10.60 -1.57 -0.94
C SER A 301 11.24 -0.93 -2.15
N LYS A 302 11.44 0.39 -2.09
CA LYS A 302 12.18 1.13 -3.12
C LYS A 302 13.56 0.53 -3.39
N ALA A 303 14.20 -0.08 -2.38
CA ALA A 303 15.51 -0.71 -2.52
C ALA A 303 15.49 -1.98 -3.37
N ASP A 304 14.35 -2.67 -3.42
CA ASP A 304 14.18 -3.94 -4.12
C ASP A 304 13.47 -3.79 -5.48
N LEU A 305 12.93 -2.59 -5.75
CA LEU A 305 12.33 -2.24 -7.03
C LEU A 305 13.39 -1.71 -8.00
N LYS A 306 13.43 -2.27 -9.22
CA LYS A 306 14.19 -1.69 -10.33
C LYS A 306 13.52 -0.39 -10.77
N LEU A 307 13.95 0.72 -10.18
CA LEU A 307 13.54 2.07 -10.56
C LEU A 307 14.45 2.70 -11.63
N ASP A 308 15.42 1.93 -12.10
CA ASP A 308 16.22 2.23 -13.28
C ASP A 308 15.41 1.75 -14.48
N TRP A 309 14.75 2.69 -15.13
CA TRP A 309 13.95 2.45 -16.34
C TRP A 309 14.45 3.33 -17.47
#